data_AF-N8REW7-F1
#
_entry.id   AF-N8REW7-F1
#
_cell.length_a   1.000
_cell.length_b   1.000
_cell.length_c   1.000
_cell.angle_alpha   90.00
_cell.angle_beta   90.00
_cell.angle_gamma   90.00
#
_symmetry.space_group_name_H-M   'P 1'
#
loop_
_entity.id
_entity.type
_entity.pdbx_description
1 polymer ?
#
loop_
_entity_poly.entity_id
_entity_poly.type
_entity_poly.pdbx_seq_one_letter_code
_entity_poly.pdbx_strand_id
1 'polypeptide(L)'
;MSETTVFNIKYRVEQITKRINLDFWGIESGIRHSLYVGSYGRGTDIHTSDIDLIIELPFEMYSRYSNYIGNGQSALIQAVKDAIKKTYSSTYVRGDGQVVKLNFTDGICFEIVPAFLNSDGINYTYPDTNNGGSWKVTKPREEKNALNQLNIGSNKNLKRLCRMARAWKDQWNVPISGILLDTLAYRFMEQWSYSRLPS
;
A
#
# COMPACT_ATOMS: atom_id res chain seq x y z
N MET A 1 -12.39 -11.28 6.37
CA MET A 1 -12.02 -10.50 7.56
C MET A 1 -13.28 -10.20 8.35
N SER A 2 -13.18 -10.17 9.69
CA SER A 2 -14.31 -9.79 10.55
C SER A 2 -14.58 -8.28 10.46
N GLU A 3 -15.78 -7.86 10.86
CA GLU A 3 -16.13 -6.44 10.92
C GLU A 3 -15.22 -5.66 11.87
N THR A 4 -14.88 -6.25 13.02
CA THR A 4 -13.95 -5.68 14.00
C THR A 4 -12.57 -5.43 13.40
N THR A 5 -12.03 -6.41 12.65
CA THR A 5 -10.75 -6.23 11.94
C THR A 5 -10.80 -5.07 10.95
N VAL A 6 -11.86 -5.01 10.13
CA VAL A 6 -12.03 -3.93 9.14
C VAL A 6 -12.16 -2.56 9.83
N PHE A 7 -12.89 -2.48 10.93
CA PHE A 7 -13.01 -1.27 11.75
C PHE A 7 -11.64 -0.85 12.29
N ASN A 8 -10.89 -1.75 12.91
CA ASN A 8 -9.56 -1.48 13.46
C ASN A 8 -8.59 -0.97 12.39
N ILE A 9 -8.59 -1.57 11.20
CA ILE A 9 -7.75 -1.14 10.07
C ILE A 9 -8.09 0.31 9.71
N LYS A 10 -9.38 0.62 9.49
CA LYS A 10 -9.82 1.96 9.11
C LYS A 10 -9.47 3.01 10.15
N TYR A 11 -9.77 2.71 11.42
CA TYR A 11 -9.46 3.60 12.53
C TYR A 11 -7.96 3.89 12.62
N ARG A 12 -7.12 2.86 12.48
CA ARG A 12 -5.66 3.02 12.56
C ARG A 12 -5.11 3.84 11.40
N VAL A 13 -5.59 3.59 10.18
CA VAL A 13 -5.22 4.43 9.03
C VAL A 13 -5.62 5.87 9.25
N GLU A 14 -6.82 6.15 9.77
CA GLU A 14 -7.24 7.52 10.09
C GLU A 14 -6.27 8.21 11.05
N GLN A 15 -5.83 7.50 12.11
CA GLN A 15 -4.87 8.05 13.07
C GLN A 15 -3.45 8.22 12.49
N ILE A 16 -2.99 7.28 11.66
CA ILE A 16 -1.70 7.40 10.94
C ILE A 16 -1.75 8.63 10.03
N THR A 17 -2.79 8.74 9.21
CA THR A 17 -3.01 9.84 8.28
C THR A 17 -3.10 11.18 9.00
N LYS A 18 -3.85 11.25 10.11
CA LYS A 18 -3.95 12.45 10.94
C LYS A 18 -2.59 12.87 11.47
N ARG A 19 -1.79 11.93 11.98
CA ARG A 19 -0.44 12.23 12.49
C ARG A 19 0.49 12.77 11.41
N ILE A 20 0.51 12.13 10.24
CA ILE A 20 1.33 12.58 9.10
C ILE A 20 0.89 13.96 8.62
N ASN A 21 -0.42 14.20 8.53
CA ASN A 21 -0.94 15.49 8.11
C ASN A 21 -0.59 16.62 9.08
N LEU A 22 -0.62 16.36 10.39
CA LEU A 22 -0.19 17.35 11.38
C LEU A 22 1.31 17.67 11.23
N ASP A 23 2.16 16.65 11.13
CA ASP A 23 3.62 16.82 11.16
C ASP A 23 4.19 17.39 9.86
N PHE A 24 3.61 17.04 8.70
CA PHE A 24 4.17 17.39 7.39
C PHE A 24 3.34 18.40 6.60
N TRP A 25 2.01 18.38 6.75
CA TRP A 25 1.12 19.27 6.00
C TRP A 25 0.59 20.45 6.83
N GLY A 26 0.75 20.42 8.16
CA GLY A 26 0.20 21.43 9.07
C GLY A 26 -1.32 21.44 9.13
N ILE A 27 -1.98 20.32 8.80
CA ILE A 27 -3.45 20.21 8.81
C ILE A 27 -3.91 19.05 9.69
N GLU A 28 -5.11 19.19 10.27
CA GLU A 28 -5.73 18.13 11.07
C GLU A 28 -6.76 17.36 10.23
N SER A 29 -6.32 16.33 9.50
CA SER A 29 -7.23 15.49 8.70
C SER A 29 -6.81 14.02 8.74
N GLY A 30 -7.75 13.12 9.04
CA GLY A 30 -7.54 11.67 8.98
C GLY A 30 -7.85 11.02 7.62
N ILE A 31 -8.27 11.82 6.63
CA ILE A 31 -8.81 11.31 5.35
C ILE A 31 -7.89 11.62 4.18
N ARG A 32 -7.34 12.84 4.13
CA ARG A 32 -6.50 13.31 3.02
C ARG A 32 -5.12 12.68 3.05
N HIS A 33 -4.48 12.56 1.89
CA HIS A 33 -3.06 12.18 1.76
C HIS A 33 -2.72 10.75 2.23
N SER A 34 -3.68 9.82 2.14
CA SER A 34 -3.43 8.39 2.33
C SER A 34 -4.15 7.55 1.28
N LEU A 35 -3.57 6.41 0.93
CA LEU A 35 -4.10 5.51 -0.09
C LEU A 35 -3.77 4.06 0.25
N TYR A 36 -4.79 3.22 0.42
CA TYR A 36 -4.60 1.77 0.42
C TYR A 36 -4.10 1.30 -0.93
N VAL A 37 -2.96 0.61 -0.94
CA VAL A 37 -2.34 0.04 -2.15
C VAL A 37 -2.11 -1.46 -1.96
N GLY A 38 -1.33 -2.06 -2.85
CA GLY A 38 -1.04 -3.48 -2.77
C GLY A 38 -2.27 -4.36 -2.85
N SER A 39 -2.20 -5.54 -2.25
CA SER A 39 -3.30 -6.51 -2.35
C SER A 39 -4.57 -6.03 -1.65
N TYR A 40 -4.43 -5.31 -0.53
CA TYR A 40 -5.56 -4.73 0.18
C TYR A 40 -6.25 -3.64 -0.66
N GLY A 41 -5.46 -2.73 -1.25
CA GLY A 41 -5.95 -1.67 -2.14
C GLY A 41 -6.61 -2.20 -3.42
N ARG A 42 -6.12 -3.31 -3.97
CA ARG A 42 -6.75 -4.03 -5.09
C ARG A 42 -7.94 -4.88 -4.66
N GLY A 43 -8.10 -5.18 -3.38
CA GLY A 43 -9.16 -6.05 -2.86
C GLY A 43 -8.95 -7.53 -3.19
N THR A 44 -7.69 -7.95 -3.34
CA THR A 44 -7.27 -9.34 -3.57
C THR A 44 -6.63 -9.96 -2.33
N ASP A 45 -6.46 -9.19 -1.26
CA ASP A 45 -5.90 -9.67 -0.01
C ASP A 45 -6.78 -10.72 0.68
N ILE A 46 -6.11 -11.61 1.42
CA ILE A 46 -6.72 -12.64 2.27
C ILE A 46 -6.19 -12.59 3.71
N HIS A 47 -5.13 -11.81 3.97
CA HIS A 47 -4.51 -11.65 5.28
C HIS A 47 -4.67 -10.21 5.79
N THR A 48 -4.19 -9.97 7.01
CA THR A 48 -4.09 -8.63 7.60
C THR A 48 -2.66 -8.29 8.01
N SER A 49 -1.70 -9.15 7.66
CA SER A 49 -0.32 -9.07 8.11
C SER A 49 0.50 -8.03 7.36
N ASP A 50 0.05 -7.55 6.20
CA ASP A 50 0.85 -6.67 5.33
C ASP A 50 -0.06 -5.69 4.59
N ILE A 51 -0.69 -4.79 5.33
CA ILE A 51 -1.57 -3.76 4.73
C ILE A 51 -0.70 -2.63 4.19
N ASP A 52 -0.52 -2.63 2.87
CA ASP A 52 0.23 -1.60 2.17
C ASP A 52 -0.53 -0.25 2.16
N LEU A 53 0.10 0.78 2.69
CA LEU A 53 -0.46 2.13 2.77
C LEU A 53 0.53 3.15 2.21
N ILE A 54 0.14 3.85 1.13
CA ILE A 54 0.84 5.08 0.76
C ILE A 54 0.37 6.20 1.67
N ILE A 55 1.34 6.96 2.20
CA ILE A 55 1.10 8.29 2.77
C ILE A 55 1.74 9.33 1.84
N GLU A 56 0.95 10.30 1.43
CA GLU A 56 1.39 11.36 0.53
C GLU A 56 1.99 12.49 1.36
N LEU A 57 3.22 12.88 1.02
CA LEU A 57 3.96 13.96 1.68
C LEU A 57 4.05 15.17 0.76
N PRO A 58 4.24 16.39 1.31
CA PRO A 58 4.47 17.57 0.49
C PRO A 58 5.69 17.38 -0.41
N PHE A 59 5.60 17.84 -1.66
CA PHE A 59 6.70 17.75 -2.62
C PHE A 59 7.97 18.46 -2.14
N GLU A 60 7.86 19.48 -1.29
CA GLU A 60 9.02 20.14 -0.69
C GLU A 60 9.91 19.17 0.11
N MET A 61 9.32 18.13 0.72
CA MET A 61 10.09 17.07 1.38
C MET A 61 10.90 16.26 0.36
N TYR A 62 10.37 15.98 -0.83
CA TYR A 62 11.14 15.33 -1.90
C TYR A 62 12.40 16.13 -2.23
N SER A 63 12.26 17.43 -2.46
CA SER A 63 13.39 18.33 -2.73
C SER A 63 14.38 18.34 -1.57
N ARG A 64 13.89 18.46 -0.33
CA ARG A 64 14.72 18.45 0.88
C ARG A 64 15.55 17.18 1.00
N TYR A 65 14.94 16.01 0.89
CA TYR A 65 15.64 14.72 1.05
C TYR A 65 16.47 14.33 -0.17
N SER A 66 16.13 14.81 -1.37
CA SER A 66 16.97 14.61 -2.57
C SER A 66 18.30 15.35 -2.48
N ASN A 67 18.35 16.46 -1.72
CA ASN A 67 19.55 17.26 -1.54
C ASN A 67 20.47 16.77 -0.40
N TYR A 68 20.15 15.66 0.26
CA TYR A 68 21.03 15.09 1.29
C TYR A 68 22.31 14.57 0.65
N ILE A 69 23.43 14.75 1.36
CA ILE A 69 24.67 14.05 1.05
C ILE A 69 24.51 12.61 1.54
N GLY A 70 24.42 11.65 0.60
CA GLY A 70 24.18 10.24 0.90
C GLY A 70 22.71 9.84 0.82
N ASN A 71 22.29 8.92 1.68
CA ASN A 71 21.01 8.22 1.55
C ASN A 71 19.84 9.02 2.18
N GLY A 72 19.42 10.09 1.50
CA GLY A 72 18.29 10.93 1.92
C GLY A 72 16.96 10.19 2.01
N GLN A 73 16.79 9.12 1.24
CA GLN A 73 15.66 8.20 1.30
C GLN A 73 15.56 7.53 2.68
N SER A 74 16.69 7.11 3.25
CA SER A 74 16.72 6.53 4.61
C SER A 74 16.36 7.57 5.65
N ALA A 75 16.84 8.80 5.50
CA ALA A 75 16.50 9.91 6.39
C ALA A 75 14.99 10.21 6.35
N LEU A 76 14.38 10.21 5.15
CA LEU A 76 12.93 10.37 4.99
C LEU A 76 12.16 9.26 5.72
N ILE A 77 12.56 8.00 5.54
CA ILE A 77 11.93 6.85 6.20
C ILE A 77 12.02 6.98 7.72
N GLN A 78 13.15 7.42 8.28
CA GLN A 78 13.26 7.67 9.72
C GLN A 78 12.36 8.82 10.19
N ALA A 79 12.29 9.93 9.45
CA ALA A 79 11.43 11.06 9.81
C ALA A 79 9.94 10.66 9.86
N VAL A 80 9.49 9.86 8.89
CA VAL A 80 8.12 9.32 8.86
C VAL A 80 7.86 8.36 10.02
N LYS A 81 8.81 7.47 10.29
CA LYS A 81 8.76 6.56 11.45
C LYS A 81 8.64 7.33 12.76
N ASP A 82 9.43 8.37 12.94
CA ASP A 82 9.44 9.16 14.17
C ASP A 82 8.17 9.99 14.32
N ALA A 83 7.57 10.46 13.21
CA ALA A 83 6.24 11.05 13.22
C ALA A 83 5.17 10.05 13.71
N ILE A 84 5.15 8.84 13.15
CA ILE A 84 4.17 7.80 13.51
C ILE A 84 4.29 7.37 14.98
N LYS A 85 5.51 7.29 15.51
CA LYS A 85 5.77 6.96 16.93
C LYS A 85 5.12 7.93 17.92
N LYS A 86 4.84 9.18 17.52
CA LYS A 86 4.11 10.14 18.37
C LYS A 86 2.66 9.72 18.65
N THR A 87 2.09 8.87 17.79
CA THR A 87 0.76 8.27 18.01
C THR A 87 0.88 6.84 18.55
N TYR A 88 1.83 6.06 18.04
CA TYR A 88 1.96 4.62 18.34
C TYR A 88 3.31 4.28 18.97
N SER A 89 3.55 4.79 20.18
CA SER A 89 4.85 4.66 20.87
C SER A 89 5.15 3.24 21.39
N SER A 90 4.11 2.49 21.79
CA SER A 90 4.22 1.11 22.30
C SER A 90 4.18 0.05 21.19
N THR A 91 3.96 0.46 19.95
CA THR A 91 3.84 -0.43 18.79
C THR A 91 5.23 -0.63 18.18
N TYR A 92 5.52 -1.83 17.66
CA TYR A 92 6.80 -2.05 16.98
C TYR A 92 6.82 -1.27 15.67
N VAL A 93 7.70 -0.26 15.59
CA VAL A 93 7.89 0.58 14.39
C VAL A 93 9.32 0.45 13.88
N ARG A 94 9.48 -0.02 12.65
CA ARG A 94 10.77 -0.18 11.99
C ARG A 94 10.75 0.46 10.60
N GLY A 95 11.84 1.15 10.23
CA GLY A 95 12.08 1.55 8.86
C GLY A 95 12.91 0.47 8.17
N ASP A 96 12.49 0.02 7.00
CA ASP A 96 13.13 -1.08 6.29
C ASP A 96 12.96 -0.93 4.78
N GLY A 97 14.06 -0.90 4.03
CA GLY A 97 14.07 -0.84 2.56
C GLY A 97 13.34 0.37 1.99
N GLN A 98 12.02 0.27 1.85
CA GLN A 98 11.13 1.24 1.21
C GLN A 98 9.97 1.69 2.13
N VAL A 99 9.82 1.08 3.30
CA VAL A 99 8.61 1.20 4.13
C VAL A 99 8.92 1.47 5.60
N VAL A 100 7.91 2.01 6.29
CA VAL A 100 7.80 1.97 7.75
C VAL A 100 6.80 0.86 8.12
N LYS A 101 7.30 -0.20 8.76
CA LYS A 101 6.46 -1.28 9.28
C LYS A 101 5.91 -0.92 10.65
N LEU A 102 4.61 -1.18 10.86
CA LEU A 102 3.89 -0.91 12.10
C LEU A 102 3.06 -2.15 12.51
N ASN A 103 3.52 -2.88 13.53
CA ASN A 103 2.91 -4.15 13.95
C ASN A 103 2.05 -4.00 15.20
N PHE A 104 0.76 -4.29 15.09
CA PHE A 104 -0.17 -4.32 16.23
C PHE A 104 -0.27 -5.71 16.85
N THR A 105 -0.63 -5.74 18.14
CA THR A 105 -0.74 -6.99 18.93
C THR A 105 -1.91 -7.89 18.52
N ASP A 106 -2.88 -7.35 17.77
CA ASP A 106 -4.02 -8.10 17.22
C ASP A 106 -3.73 -8.72 15.84
N GLY A 107 -2.47 -8.75 15.41
CA GLY A 107 -2.04 -9.37 14.16
C GLY A 107 -2.23 -8.50 12.91
N ILE A 108 -2.74 -7.27 13.05
CA ILE A 108 -2.73 -6.30 11.95
C ILE A 108 -1.34 -5.67 11.84
N CYS A 109 -0.79 -5.66 10.64
CA CYS A 109 0.46 -4.95 10.37
C CYS A 109 0.30 -4.08 9.12
N PHE A 110 0.93 -2.89 9.16
CA PHE A 110 0.96 -1.96 8.05
C PHE A 110 2.38 -1.83 7.50
N GLU A 111 2.49 -1.80 6.18
CA GLU A 111 3.69 -1.35 5.47
C GLU A 111 3.41 0.04 4.88
N ILE A 112 3.96 1.06 5.52
CA ILE A 112 3.67 2.46 5.21
C ILE A 112 4.76 2.98 4.28
N VAL A 113 4.38 3.30 3.04
CA VAL A 113 5.25 3.85 2.00
C VAL A 113 5.07 5.37 1.98
N PRO A 114 6.05 6.18 2.42
CA PRO A 114 6.01 7.61 2.14
C PRO A 114 6.21 7.87 0.65
N ALA A 115 5.38 8.72 0.08
CA ALA A 115 5.44 8.99 -1.35
C ALA A 115 5.05 10.43 -1.68
N PHE A 116 5.39 10.84 -2.90
CA PHE A 116 5.12 12.16 -3.45
C PHE A 116 4.25 12.00 -4.69
N LEU A 117 3.16 12.75 -4.77
CA LEU A 117 2.32 12.77 -5.96
C LEU A 117 3.09 13.41 -7.12
N ASN A 118 3.17 12.69 -8.23
CA ASN A 118 3.84 13.17 -9.44
C ASN A 118 3.00 14.24 -10.13
N SER A 119 3.61 14.96 -11.08
CA SER A 119 2.94 16.01 -11.86
C SER A 119 1.75 15.53 -12.69
N ASP A 120 1.63 14.22 -12.93
CA ASP A 120 0.46 13.62 -13.59
C ASP A 120 -0.78 13.54 -12.67
N GLY A 121 -0.62 13.83 -11.38
CA GLY A 121 -1.71 13.82 -10.40
C GLY A 121 -2.25 12.43 -10.05
N ILE A 122 -1.61 11.35 -10.50
CA ILE A 122 -2.10 9.97 -10.32
C ILE A 122 -1.04 9.00 -9.81
N ASN A 123 0.22 9.19 -10.18
CA ASN A 123 1.32 8.29 -9.86
C ASN A 123 2.18 8.86 -8.75
N TYR A 124 2.96 7.98 -8.13
CA TYR A 124 3.73 8.33 -6.94
C TYR A 124 5.21 8.04 -7.14
N THR A 125 6.05 8.94 -6.62
CA THR A 125 7.47 8.70 -6.41
C THR A 125 7.72 8.36 -4.94
N TYR A 126 8.49 7.30 -4.66
CA TYR A 126 8.74 6.79 -3.31
C TYR A 126 10.23 6.45 -3.09
N PRO A 127 10.71 6.44 -1.83
CA PRO A 127 12.11 6.16 -1.52
C PRO A 127 12.41 4.66 -1.59
N ASP A 128 13.58 4.34 -2.12
CA ASP A 128 14.26 3.05 -1.95
C ASP A 128 15.61 3.31 -1.29
N THR A 129 15.84 2.74 -0.11
CA THR A 129 17.05 2.98 0.68
C THR A 129 18.22 2.06 0.29
N ASN A 130 18.00 1.08 -0.59
CA ASN A 130 19.04 0.13 -0.96
C ASN A 130 20.12 0.77 -1.84
N ASN A 131 21.34 0.22 -1.79
CA ASN A 131 22.46 0.58 -2.68
C ASN A 131 22.79 2.09 -2.73
N GLY A 132 22.74 2.76 -1.57
CA GLY A 132 23.02 4.20 -1.46
C GLY A 132 21.79 5.11 -1.62
N GLY A 133 20.63 4.54 -1.95
CA GLY A 133 19.38 5.28 -2.04
C GLY A 133 18.99 5.64 -3.47
N SER A 134 17.71 5.53 -3.80
CA SER A 134 17.15 5.98 -5.06
C SER A 134 15.66 6.30 -4.94
N TRP A 135 15.13 7.10 -5.87
CA TRP A 135 13.69 7.33 -5.99
C TRP A 135 13.10 6.40 -7.05
N LYS A 136 11.98 5.77 -6.72
CA LYS A 136 11.25 4.84 -7.60
C LYS A 136 9.85 5.35 -7.87
N VAL A 137 9.25 4.92 -8.98
CA VAL A 137 7.87 5.27 -9.34
C VAL A 137 6.95 4.07 -9.15
N THR A 138 5.74 4.33 -8.67
CA THR A 138 4.66 3.33 -8.55
C THR A 138 3.35 3.87 -9.09
N LYS A 139 2.52 2.97 -9.62
CA LYS A 139 1.25 3.28 -10.31
C LYS A 139 0.03 2.59 -9.68
N PRO A 140 -0.16 2.69 -8.36
CA PRO A 140 -1.14 1.87 -7.64
C PRO A 140 -2.59 2.18 -8.04
N ARG A 141 -2.88 3.42 -8.48
CA ARG A 141 -4.21 3.80 -8.96
C ARG A 141 -4.54 3.14 -10.29
N GLU A 142 -3.58 3.08 -11.21
CA GLU A 142 -3.73 2.40 -12.50
C GLU A 142 -4.00 0.89 -12.28
N GLU A 143 -3.18 0.22 -11.47
CA GLU A 143 -3.37 -1.20 -11.12
C GLU A 143 -4.74 -1.49 -10.53
N LYS A 144 -5.14 -0.67 -9.53
CA LYS A 144 -6.44 -0.79 -8.86
C LYS A 144 -7.60 -0.59 -9.85
N ASN A 145 -7.48 0.39 -10.74
CA ASN A 145 -8.52 0.72 -11.71
C ASN A 145 -8.67 -0.40 -12.75
N ALA A 146 -7.56 -0.89 -13.32
CA ALA A 146 -7.59 -2.00 -14.27
C ALA A 146 -8.26 -3.24 -13.66
N LEU A 147 -7.86 -3.61 -12.44
CA LEU A 147 -8.40 -4.78 -11.76
C LEU A 147 -9.87 -4.59 -11.37
N ASN A 148 -10.29 -3.38 -10.98
CA ASN A 148 -11.70 -3.06 -10.72
C ASN A 148 -12.57 -3.16 -11.98
N GLN A 149 -12.11 -2.58 -13.09
CA GLN A 149 -12.86 -2.57 -14.36
C GLN A 149 -13.09 -4.00 -14.86
N LEU A 150 -12.05 -4.82 -14.95
CA LEU A 150 -12.19 -6.22 -15.38
C LEU A 150 -13.01 -7.04 -14.38
N ASN A 151 -12.89 -6.76 -13.08
CA ASN A 151 -13.71 -7.42 -12.07
C ASN A 151 -15.21 -7.11 -12.23
N ILE A 152 -15.58 -5.86 -12.55
CA ILE A 152 -16.97 -5.50 -12.86
C ILE A 152 -17.44 -6.24 -14.11
N GLY A 153 -16.65 -6.21 -15.19
CA GLY A 153 -16.95 -6.89 -16.45
C GLY A 153 -17.02 -8.42 -16.33
N SER A 154 -16.44 -9.00 -15.27
CA SER A 154 -16.41 -10.45 -15.04
C SER A 154 -17.34 -10.95 -13.93
N ASN A 155 -18.46 -10.25 -13.69
CA ASN A 155 -19.41 -10.58 -12.62
C ASN A 155 -18.73 -10.77 -11.24
N LYS A 156 -17.73 -9.94 -10.96
CA LYS A 156 -16.92 -9.95 -9.72
C LYS A 156 -16.09 -11.22 -9.51
N ASN A 157 -15.92 -12.06 -10.53
CA ASN A 157 -15.20 -13.33 -10.40
C ASN A 157 -13.68 -13.15 -10.39
N LEU A 158 -13.13 -12.12 -11.04
CA LEU A 158 -11.68 -11.89 -11.03
C LEU A 158 -11.11 -11.79 -9.61
N LYS A 159 -11.63 -10.90 -8.76
CA LYS A 159 -11.12 -10.76 -7.40
C LYS A 159 -11.36 -12.00 -6.54
N ARG A 160 -12.44 -12.74 -6.80
CA ARG A 160 -12.70 -14.03 -6.13
C ARG A 160 -11.63 -15.05 -6.50
N LEU A 161 -11.32 -15.18 -7.80
CA LEU A 161 -10.26 -16.04 -8.30
C LEU A 161 -8.90 -15.68 -7.69
N CYS A 162 -8.53 -14.39 -7.66
CA CYS A 162 -7.29 -13.95 -7.02
C CYS A 162 -7.21 -14.41 -5.56
N ARG A 163 -8.27 -14.22 -4.76
CA ARG A 163 -8.31 -14.63 -3.36
C ARG A 163 -8.24 -16.16 -3.19
N MET A 164 -8.96 -16.91 -4.02
CA MET A 164 -8.92 -18.38 -4.00
C MET A 164 -7.52 -18.91 -4.32
N ALA A 165 -6.89 -18.37 -5.37
CA ALA A 165 -5.56 -18.78 -5.79
C ALA A 165 -4.49 -18.37 -4.76
N ARG A 166 -4.62 -17.22 -4.08
CA ARG A 166 -3.78 -16.85 -2.93
C ARG A 166 -3.94 -17.82 -1.77
N ALA A 167 -5.17 -18.20 -1.42
CA ALA A 167 -5.42 -19.16 -0.35
C ALA A 167 -4.82 -20.54 -0.68
N TRP A 168 -4.94 -20.99 -1.93
CA TRP A 168 -4.27 -22.20 -2.41
C TRP A 168 -2.75 -22.09 -2.30
N LYS A 169 -2.18 -20.99 -2.77
CA LYS A 169 -0.73 -20.75 -2.72
C LYS A 169 -0.20 -20.81 -1.30
N ASP A 170 -0.89 -20.20 -0.33
CA ASP A 170 -0.45 -20.19 1.06
C ASP A 170 -0.63 -21.56 1.73
N GLN A 171 -1.74 -22.27 1.46
CA GLN A 171 -1.96 -23.62 1.97
C GLN A 171 -0.86 -24.61 1.54
N TRP A 172 -0.33 -24.44 0.32
CA TRP A 172 0.65 -25.35 -0.27
C TRP A 172 2.07 -24.77 -0.32
N ASN A 173 2.31 -23.62 0.30
CA ASN A 173 3.61 -22.92 0.31
C ASN A 173 4.22 -22.75 -1.10
N VAL A 174 3.39 -22.42 -2.09
CA VAL A 174 3.84 -22.28 -3.48
C VAL A 174 4.70 -21.02 -3.62
N PRO A 175 5.94 -21.10 -4.15
CA PRO A 175 6.89 -19.98 -4.19
C PRO A 175 6.59 -19.01 -5.35
N ILE A 176 5.40 -18.43 -5.36
CA ILE A 176 4.97 -17.43 -6.35
C ILE A 176 4.47 -16.18 -5.64
N SER A 177 4.85 -14.99 -6.12
CA SER A 177 4.41 -13.74 -5.49
C SER A 177 2.91 -13.53 -5.69
N GLY A 178 2.24 -12.94 -4.69
CA GLY A 178 0.80 -12.66 -4.78
C GLY A 178 0.45 -11.69 -5.91
N ILE A 179 1.35 -10.74 -6.23
CA ILE A 179 1.16 -9.82 -7.36
C ILE A 179 1.23 -10.55 -8.71
N LEU A 180 2.15 -11.50 -8.87
CA LEU A 180 2.23 -12.31 -10.09
C LEU A 180 0.97 -13.16 -10.24
N LEU A 181 0.49 -13.75 -9.14
CA LEU A 181 -0.76 -14.52 -9.14
C LEU A 181 -1.98 -13.66 -9.51
N ASP A 182 -2.09 -12.44 -8.95
CA ASP A 182 -3.14 -11.48 -9.33
C ASP A 182 -3.06 -11.13 -10.82
N THR A 183 -1.84 -10.98 -11.36
CA THR A 183 -1.58 -10.68 -12.78
C THR A 183 -1.97 -11.84 -13.69
N LEU A 184 -1.64 -13.08 -13.33
CA LEU A 184 -2.01 -14.27 -14.09
C LEU A 184 -3.54 -14.45 -14.11
N ALA A 185 -4.21 -14.26 -12.97
CA ALA A 185 -5.67 -14.29 -12.88
C ALA A 185 -6.31 -13.20 -13.75
N TYR A 186 -5.75 -11.98 -13.75
CA TYR A 186 -6.20 -10.89 -14.61
C TYR A 186 -6.12 -11.30 -16.08
N ARG A 187 -4.97 -11.79 -16.54
CA ARG A 187 -4.75 -12.21 -17.95
C ARG A 187 -5.68 -13.35 -18.35
N PHE A 188 -5.88 -14.34 -17.47
CA PHE A 188 -6.83 -15.42 -17.70
C PHE A 188 -8.25 -14.86 -17.90
N MET A 189 -8.75 -14.04 -16.99
CA MET A 189 -10.11 -13.49 -17.06
C MET A 189 -10.30 -12.53 -18.25
N GLU A 190 -9.26 -11.81 -18.65
CA GLU A 190 -9.25 -10.94 -19.83
C GLU A 190 -9.50 -11.73 -21.12
N GLN A 191 -8.91 -12.93 -21.23
CA GLN A 191 -8.92 -13.77 -22.43
C GLN A 191 -10.00 -14.85 -22.43
N TRP A 192 -10.51 -15.24 -21.25
CA TRP A 192 -11.46 -16.34 -21.13
C TRP A 192 -12.84 -15.96 -21.71
N SER A 193 -13.32 -16.73 -22.70
CA SER A 193 -14.55 -16.42 -23.45
C SER A 193 -15.82 -16.38 -22.60
N TYR A 194 -15.85 -17.09 -21.47
CA TYR A 194 -17.00 -17.12 -20.54
C TYR A 194 -16.83 -16.18 -19.35
N SER A 195 -15.80 -15.33 -19.35
CA SER A 195 -15.54 -14.41 -18.24
C SER A 195 -16.58 -13.29 -18.17
N ARG A 196 -17.14 -12.89 -19.32
CA ARG A 196 -18.07 -11.78 -19.45
C ARG A 196 -19.51 -12.26 -19.36
N LEU A 197 -20.37 -11.42 -18.80
CA LEU A 197 -21.80 -11.64 -18.91
C LEU A 197 -22.19 -11.64 -20.40
N PRO A 198 -23.08 -12.55 -20.85
CA PRO A 198 -23.69 -12.42 -22.16
C PRO A 198 -24.29 -11.02 -22.30
N SER A 199 -24.04 -10.39 -23.45
CA SER A 199 -24.66 -9.12 -23.84
C SER A 199 -26.17 -9.24 -23.91
#